data_AF-A0A528D695-F1
#
_entry.id   AF-A0A528D695-F1
#
_cell.length_a   1.000
_cell.length_b   1.000
_cell.length_c   1.000
_cell.angle_alpha   90.00
_cell.angle_beta   90.00
_cell.angle_gamma   90.00
#
_symmetry.space_group_name_H-M   'P 1'
#
loop_
_entity.id
_entity.type
_entity.pdbx_description
1 polymer ?
#
loop_
_entity_poly.entity_id
_entity_poly.type
_entity_poly.pdbx_seq_one_letter_code
_entity_poly.pdbx_strand_id
1 'polypeptide(L)' 'MTDPANDILIRPGTVEDVETIHAALLRLGAHTGAHQEITSTADDLRSYGF' A
#
# COMPACT_ATOMS: atom_id res chain seq x y z
N MET A 1 7.72 -29.49 7.02
CA MET A 1 7.53 -28.56 5.89
C MET A 1 8.06 -27.23 6.38
N THR A 2 9.30 -26.89 6.02
CA THR A 2 9.91 -25.61 6.36
C THR A 2 9.10 -24.54 5.63
N ASP A 3 8.33 -23.76 6.36
CA ASP A 3 7.73 -22.54 5.83
C ASP A 3 8.93 -21.69 5.39
N PRO A 4 9.09 -21.33 4.10
CA PRO A 4 10.05 -20.31 3.76
C PRO A 4 9.51 -19.10 4.48
N ALA A 5 10.05 -18.79 5.67
CA ALA A 5 9.83 -17.51 6.30
C ALA A 5 10.18 -16.51 5.21
N ASN A 6 9.14 -16.01 4.55
CA ASN A 6 9.24 -15.13 3.41
C ASN A 6 10.14 -14.01 3.92
N ASP A 7 11.10 -13.57 3.11
CA ASP A 7 12.02 -12.50 3.48
C ASP A 7 11.23 -11.17 3.56
N ILE A 8 10.36 -11.07 4.55
CA ILE A 8 9.46 -9.96 4.80
C ILE A 8 10.27 -8.97 5.62
N LEU A 9 10.83 -7.99 4.92
CA LEU A 9 11.44 -6.85 5.56
C LEU A 9 10.34 -5.91 6.08
N ILE A 10 10.11 -5.92 7.40
CA ILE A 10 9.31 -4.90 8.07
C ILE A 10 10.24 -3.76 8.46
N ARG A 11 9.96 -2.57 7.91
CA ARG A 11 10.70 -1.33 8.19
C ARG A 11 9.73 -0.15 8.23
N PRO A 12 10.11 0.98 8.83
CA PRO A 12 9.39 2.23 8.63
C PRO A 12 9.21 2.53 7.14
N GLY A 13 8.00 2.93 6.76
CA GLY A 13 7.73 3.40 5.41
C GLY A 13 8.47 4.72 5.16
N THR A 14 8.86 4.95 3.91
CA THR A 14 9.43 6.22 3.45
C THR A 14 8.62 6.76 2.28
N VAL A 15 8.88 8.02 1.90
CA VAL A 15 8.15 8.68 0.79
C VAL A 15 8.34 7.94 -0.55
N GLU A 16 9.44 7.20 -0.70
CA GLU A 16 9.70 6.36 -1.87
C GLU A 16 8.75 5.16 -1.98
N ASP A 17 8.09 4.77 -0.88
CA ASP A 17 7.14 3.64 -0.85
C ASP A 17 5.72 4.02 -1.28
N VAL A 18 5.44 5.32 -1.46
CA VAL A 18 4.09 5.86 -1.72
C VAL A 18 3.38 5.13 -2.85
N GLU A 19 4.05 4.90 -3.98
CA GLU A 19 3.46 4.21 -5.14
C GLU A 19 3.07 2.77 -4.80
N THR A 20 3.90 2.09 -4.00
CA THR A 20 3.66 0.70 -3.59
C THR A 20 2.50 0.63 -2.62
N ILE A 21 2.42 1.57 -1.67
CA ILE A 21 1.32 1.68 -0.70
C ILE A 21 0.01 1.99 -1.43
N HIS A 22 0.01 2.95 -2.37
CA HIS A 22 -1.18 3.31 -3.15
C HIS A 22 -1.69 2.11 -3.96
N ALA A 23 -0.81 1.41 -4.67
CA ALA A 23 -1.16 0.21 -5.42
C ALA A 23 -1.76 -0.89 -4.52
N ALA A 24 -1.21 -1.07 -3.31
CA ALA A 24 -1.74 -2.03 -2.34
C ALA A 24 -3.15 -1.64 -1.86
N LEU A 25 -3.39 -0.36 -1.60
CA LEU A 25 -4.71 0.16 -1.23
C LEU A 25 -5.73 -0.04 -2.35
N LEU A 26 -5.37 0.28 -3.60
CA LEU A 26 -6.25 0.06 -4.77
C LEU A 26 -6.60 -1.42 -4.93
N ARG A 27 -5.62 -2.31 -4.80
CA ARG A 27 -5.83 -3.75 -4.86
C ARG A 27 -6.74 -4.24 -3.73
N LEU A 28 -6.58 -3.71 -2.52
CA LEU A 28 -7.45 -4.02 -1.40
C LEU A 28 -8.88 -3.55 -1.67
N GLY A 29 -9.07 -2.30 -2.10
CA GLY A 29 -10.39 -1.75 -2.45
C GLY A 29 -11.08 -2.53 -3.57
N ALA A 30 -10.34 -2.98 -4.58
CA ALA A 30 -10.87 -3.84 -5.64
C ALA A 30 -11.33 -5.20 -5.10
N HIS A 31 -10.64 -5.76 -4.12
CA HIS A 31 -11.01 -7.04 -3.51
C HIS A 31 -12.19 -6.93 -2.55
N THR A 32 -12.33 -5.79 -1.85
CA THR A 32 -13.41 -5.57 -0.87
C THR A 32 -14.66 -4.92 -1.48
N GLY A 33 -14.64 -4.55 -2.77
CA GLY A 33 -15.74 -3.84 -3.43
C GLY A 33 -15.85 -2.36 -3.02
N ALA A 34 -14.81 -1.80 -2.41
CA ALA A 34 -14.74 -0.41 -1.94
C ALA A 34 -13.84 0.47 -2.83
N HIS A 35 -13.48 0.02 -4.03
CA HIS A 35 -12.55 0.74 -4.91
C HIS A 35 -12.98 2.18 -5.18
N GLN A 36 -14.28 2.41 -5.38
CA GLN A 36 -14.84 3.75 -5.62
C GLN A 36 -14.64 4.75 -4.46
N GLU A 37 -14.38 4.26 -3.25
CA GLU A 37 -14.13 5.12 -2.08
C GLU A 37 -12.68 5.62 -2.04
N ILE A 38 -11.77 4.97 -2.77
CA ILE A 38 -10.36 5.36 -2.86
C ILE A 38 -10.22 6.44 -3.93
N THR A 39 -10.46 7.67 -3.52
CA THR A 39 -10.34 8.87 -4.37
C THR A 39 -8.96 9.52 -4.29
N SER A 40 -8.20 9.24 -3.24
CA SER A 40 -6.83 9.74 -3.06
C SER A 40 -5.88 9.19 -4.11
N THR A 41 -5.00 10.06 -4.60
CA THR A 41 -3.89 9.76 -5.50
C THR A 41 -2.60 9.44 -4.72
N ALA A 42 -1.57 8.96 -5.43
CA ALA A 42 -0.24 8.82 -4.86
C ALA A 42 0.33 10.17 -4.35
N ASP A 43 0.05 11.28 -5.05
CA ASP A 43 0.49 12.61 -4.62
C ASP A 43 -0.22 13.07 -3.33
N ASP A 44 -1.47 12.68 -3.12
CA ASP A 44 -2.17 12.93 -1.86
C ASP A 44 -1.48 12.19 -0.71
N LEU A 45 -1.08 10.93 -0.91
CA LEU A 45 -0.34 10.17 0.09
C LEU A 45 1.05 10.77 0.38
N ARG A 46 1.73 11.28 -0.65
CA ARG A 46 3.02 11.97 -0.52
C ARG A 46 2.91 13.26 0.30
N SER A 47 1.78 13.96 0.18
CA SER A 47 1.58 15.27 0.81
C SER A 47 0.98 15.19 2.21
N TYR A 48 0.19 14.14 2.51
CA TYR A 48 -0.61 14.07 3.75
C TYR A 48 -0.42 12.76 4.54
N GLY A 49 0.27 11.76 4.00
CA GLY A 49 0.41 10.43 4.60
C GLY A 49 1.74 10.17 5.33
N PHE A 50 2.66 11.13 5.28
CA PHE A 50 3.98 11.12 5.90
C PHE A 50 4.19 12.44 6.64
#